data_AF-A0A1A8LNI7-F1
#
_entry.id   AF-A0A1A8LNI7-F1
#
_cell.length_a   1.000
_cell.length_b   1.000
_cell.length_c   1.000
_cell.angle_alpha   90.00
_cell.angle_beta   90.00
_cell.angle_gamma   90.00
#
_symmetry.space_group_name_H-M   'P 1'
#
loop_
_entity.id
_entity.type
_entity.pdbx_description
1 polymer ?
#
loop_
_entity_poly.entity_id
_entity_poly.type
_entity_poly.pdbx_seq_one_letter_code
_entity_poly.pdbx_strand_id
1 'polypeptide(L)'
;TYSQLAHPIQQAKAMGLQFHSKILDIDSIDLAMGKMMEQGPVLIITFQAQMVMVIRNAKGEVVEGDPEKVLRMMYVWALCRDQEELNPNAAWRLLDISASSTEQIL
;
A
#
# COMPACT_ATOMS: atom_id res chain seq x y z
N THR A 1 7.88 -7.15 7.10
CA THR A 1 7.21 -6.35 6.07
C THR A 1 7.24 -6.98 4.69
N TYR A 2 8.38 -7.03 3.97
CA TYR A 2 8.40 -7.60 2.61
C TYR A 2 7.82 -9.02 2.54
N SER A 3 8.30 -9.94 3.38
CA SER A 3 7.81 -11.32 3.37
C SER A 3 6.32 -11.45 3.68
N GLN A 4 5.79 -10.59 4.56
CA GLN A 4 4.37 -10.57 4.91
C GLN A 4 3.51 -10.07 3.74
N LEU A 5 3.96 -9.04 3.03
CA LEU A 5 3.26 -8.50 1.85
C LEU A 5 3.40 -9.41 0.62
N ALA A 6 4.56 -10.05 0.46
CA ALA A 6 4.86 -10.88 -0.69
C ALA A 6 4.07 -12.21 -0.68
N HIS A 7 3.83 -12.79 0.50
CA HIS A 7 3.24 -14.12 0.61
C HIS A 7 1.84 -14.24 -0.05
N PRO A 8 0.86 -13.35 0.24
CA PRO A 8 -0.44 -13.41 -0.43
C PRO A 8 -0.34 -13.18 -1.94
N ILE A 9 0.55 -12.27 -2.38
CA ILE A 9 0.75 -11.97 -3.81
C ILE A 9 1.31 -13.18 -4.55
N GLN A 10 2.29 -13.87 -3.94
CA GLN A 10 2.89 -15.07 -4.52
C GLN A 10 1.88 -16.21 -4.61
N GLN A 11 1.04 -16.40 -3.59
CA GLN A 11 -0.04 -17.39 -3.61
C GLN A 11 -1.05 -17.11 -4.71
N ALA A 12 -1.53 -15.87 -4.81
CA ALA A 12 -2.45 -15.45 -5.86
C ALA A 12 -1.86 -15.67 -7.27
N LYS A 13 -0.59 -15.31 -7.47
CA LYS A 13 0.13 -15.56 -8.73
C LYS A 13 0.23 -17.06 -9.04
N ALA A 14 0.55 -17.90 -8.05
CA ALA A 14 0.61 -19.35 -8.22
C ALA A 14 -0.76 -19.96 -8.60
N MET A 15 -1.86 -19.34 -8.17
CA MET A 15 -3.23 -19.68 -8.56
C MET A 15 -3.63 -19.12 -9.95
N GLY A 16 -2.72 -18.41 -10.64
CA GLY A 16 -3.00 -17.80 -11.94
C GLY A 16 -3.90 -16.55 -11.87
N LEU A 17 -4.03 -15.94 -10.68
CA LEU A 17 -4.80 -14.71 -10.51
C LEU A 17 -4.04 -13.51 -11.07
N GLN A 18 -4.81 -12.56 -11.62
CA GLN A 18 -4.33 -11.36 -12.30
C GLN A 18 -4.83 -10.12 -11.57
N PHE A 19 -3.91 -9.30 -11.09
CA PHE A 19 -4.19 -8.04 -10.40
C PHE A 19 -4.46 -6.93 -11.42
N HIS A 20 -5.66 -6.39 -11.43
CA HIS A 20 -6.09 -5.31 -12.33
C HIS A 20 -6.45 -4.02 -11.58
N SER A 21 -6.14 -3.96 -10.29
CA SER A 21 -6.39 -2.80 -9.45
C SER A 21 -5.66 -1.55 -9.97
N LYS A 22 -6.29 -0.37 -9.81
CA LYS A 22 -5.77 0.92 -10.27
C LYS A 22 -5.93 1.98 -9.18
N ILE A 23 -4.90 2.79 -9.00
CA ILE A 23 -4.96 4.02 -8.21
C ILE A 23 -5.52 5.12 -9.11
N LEU A 24 -6.53 5.84 -8.64
CA LEU A 24 -7.16 6.95 -9.34
C LEU A 24 -6.59 8.29 -8.89
N ASP A 25 -6.42 8.45 -7.57
CA ASP A 25 -5.93 9.68 -6.97
C ASP A 25 -5.23 9.40 -5.63
N ILE A 26 -4.31 10.29 -5.26
CA ILE A 26 -3.63 10.30 -3.95
C ILE A 26 -3.60 11.74 -3.45
N ASP A 27 -4.15 11.96 -2.26
CA ASP A 27 -4.24 13.29 -1.66
C ASP A 27 -3.96 13.26 -0.15
N SER A 28 -4.07 14.43 0.49
CA SER A 28 -4.03 14.59 1.95
C SER A 28 -2.80 13.96 2.62
N ILE A 29 -1.63 14.09 1.99
CA ILE A 29 -0.37 13.57 2.52
C ILE A 29 0.08 14.45 3.70
N ASP A 30 0.30 13.83 4.85
CA ASP A 30 0.75 14.52 6.07
C ASP A 30 1.79 13.70 6.84
N LEU A 31 2.64 14.40 7.59
CA LEU A 31 3.61 13.80 8.51
C LEU A 31 2.98 13.69 9.90
N ALA A 32 2.52 12.49 10.25
CA ALA A 32 1.85 12.24 11.52
C ALA A 32 2.82 12.29 12.72
N MET A 33 4.00 11.66 12.60
CA MET A 33 5.02 11.69 13.65
C MET A 33 6.40 11.25 13.16
N GLY A 34 7.44 11.61 13.93
CA GLY A 34 8.78 11.05 13.81
C GLY A 34 9.21 10.38 15.11
N LYS A 35 9.90 9.24 15.02
CA LYS A 35 10.45 8.53 16.19
C LYS A 35 11.77 7.84 15.86
N MET A 36 12.65 7.74 16.86
CA MET A 36 13.84 6.89 16.76
C MET A 36 13.46 5.44 17.09
N MET A 37 13.90 4.51 16.27
CA MET A 37 13.82 3.07 16.51
C MET A 37 15.21 2.45 16.42
N GLU A 38 15.34 1.17 16.80
CA GLU A 38 16.58 0.41 16.70
C GLU A 38 17.14 0.39 15.26
N GLN A 39 16.25 0.34 14.26
CA GLN A 39 16.61 0.33 12.85
C GLN A 39 17.02 1.71 12.29
N GLY A 40 16.80 2.79 13.04
CA GLY A 40 17.09 4.16 12.62
C GLY A 40 15.92 5.13 12.83
N PRO A 41 16.03 6.36 12.27
CA PRO A 41 14.96 7.33 12.27
C PRO A 41 13.77 6.86 11.43
N VAL A 42 12.57 6.90 12.02
CA VAL A 42 11.31 6.51 11.36
C VAL A 42 10.37 7.70 11.28
N LEU A 43 9.82 7.94 10.10
CA LEU A 43 8.72 8.87 9.87
C LEU A 43 7.44 8.08 9.62
N ILE A 44 6.36 8.49 10.27
CA ILE A 44 5.02 7.97 10.04
C ILE A 44 4.28 9.01 9.20
N ILE A 45 3.87 8.62 8.01
CA ILE A 45 3.07 9.46 7.11
C ILE A 45 1.66 8.91 7.01
N THR A 46 0.69 9.79 6.86
CA THR A 46 -0.68 9.42 6.50
C THR A 46 -1.04 10.02 5.14
N PHE A 47 -1.84 9.32 4.37
CA PHE A 47 -2.38 9.84 3.11
C PHE A 47 -3.69 9.14 2.75
N GLN A 48 -4.43 9.75 1.85
CA GLN A 48 -5.63 9.18 1.26
C GLN A 48 -5.35 8.73 -0.16
N ALA A 49 -5.95 7.61 -0.56
CA ALA A 49 -5.92 7.16 -1.94
C ALA A 49 -7.30 6.70 -2.39
N GLN A 50 -7.68 7.09 -3.60
CA GLN A 50 -8.84 6.53 -4.29
C GLN A 50 -8.37 5.44 -5.24
N MET A 51 -9.01 4.29 -5.21
CA MET A 51 -8.62 3.17 -6.06
C MET A 51 -9.79 2.26 -6.42
N VAL A 52 -9.64 1.58 -7.55
CA VAL A 52 -10.51 0.47 -7.97
C VAL A 52 -9.72 -0.81 -7.72
N MET A 53 -10.27 -1.72 -6.93
CA MET A 53 -9.62 -2.98 -6.57
C MET A 53 -10.28 -4.12 -7.32
N VAL A 54 -9.50 -4.84 -8.15
CA VAL A 54 -10.01 -5.95 -8.97
C VAL A 54 -8.94 -7.03 -9.12
N ILE A 55 -9.31 -8.26 -8.79
CA ILE A 55 -8.54 -9.47 -9.12
C ILE A 55 -9.38 -10.33 -10.05
N ARG A 56 -8.74 -10.82 -11.12
CA ARG A 56 -9.38 -11.70 -12.12
C ARG A 56 -8.70 -13.06 -12.16
N ASN A 57 -9.45 -14.09 -12.49
CA ASN A 57 -8.87 -15.40 -12.81
C ASN A 57 -8.31 -15.43 -14.25
N ALA A 58 -7.72 -16.56 -14.65
CA ALA A 58 -7.17 -16.75 -15.99
C ALA A 58 -8.21 -16.67 -17.13
N LYS A 59 -9.50 -16.80 -16.83
CA LYS A 59 -10.60 -16.62 -17.80
C LYS A 59 -11.05 -15.16 -17.94
N GLY A 60 -10.48 -14.25 -17.14
CA GLY A 60 -10.85 -12.84 -17.10
C GLY A 60 -12.06 -12.52 -16.22
N GLU A 61 -12.60 -13.49 -15.49
CA GLU A 61 -13.73 -13.28 -14.57
C GLU A 61 -13.24 -12.62 -13.28
N VAL A 62 -14.02 -11.69 -12.73
CA VAL A 62 -13.71 -11.05 -11.45
C VAL A 62 -13.92 -12.07 -10.32
N VAL A 63 -12.87 -12.31 -9.54
CA VAL A 63 -12.91 -13.20 -8.36
C VAL A 63 -12.83 -12.43 -7.04
N GLU A 64 -12.33 -11.19 -7.06
CA GLU A 64 -12.27 -10.32 -5.90
C GLU A 64 -12.38 -8.85 -6.33
N GLY A 65 -13.10 -8.06 -5.53
CA GLY A 65 -13.31 -6.64 -5.78
C GLY A 65 -14.45 -6.36 -6.77
N ASP A 66 -14.54 -5.11 -7.21
CA ASP A 66 -15.58 -4.61 -8.11
C ASP A 66 -14.98 -3.54 -9.06
N PRO A 67 -15.02 -3.76 -10.39
CA PRO A 67 -14.44 -2.83 -11.36
C PRO A 67 -15.14 -1.47 -11.44
N GLU A 68 -16.39 -1.36 -10.98
CA GLU A 68 -17.16 -0.11 -11.01
C GLU A 68 -17.14 0.62 -9.66
N LYS A 69 -16.65 -0.03 -8.59
CA LYS A 69 -16.61 0.55 -7.25
C LYS A 69 -15.29 1.27 -6.98
N VAL A 70 -15.38 2.56 -6.72
CA VAL A 70 -14.26 3.36 -6.19
C VAL A 70 -14.20 3.21 -4.67
N LEU A 71 -13.03 2.83 -4.16
CA LEU A 71 -12.73 2.74 -2.74
C LEU A 71 -11.87 3.94 -2.31
N ARG A 72 -12.22 4.54 -1.16
CA ARG A 72 -11.39 5.53 -0.48
C ARG A 72 -10.64 4.85 0.67
N MET A 73 -9.32 4.85 0.56
CA MET A 73 -8.42 4.22 1.52
C MET A 73 -7.66 5.28 2.31
N MET A 74 -7.66 5.15 3.63
CA MET A 74 -6.75 5.88 4.52
C MET A 74 -5.53 5.01 4.77
N TYR A 75 -4.34 5.49 4.41
CA TYR A 75 -3.07 4.79 4.63
C TYR A 75 -2.27 5.43 5.75
N VAL A 76 -1.57 4.58 6.50
CA VAL A 76 -0.53 4.96 7.46
C VAL A 76 0.72 4.17 7.12
N TRP A 77 1.80 4.84 6.73
CA TRP A 77 3.07 4.21 6.37
C TRP A 77 4.17 4.61 7.34
N ALA A 78 4.93 3.62 7.81
CA ALA A 78 6.17 3.82 8.54
C ALA A 78 7.36 3.72 7.59
N LEU A 79 8.07 4.83 7.39
CA LEU A 79 9.26 4.92 6.55
C LEU A 79 10.50 5.02 7.43
N CYS A 80 11.39 4.04 7.32
CA CYS A 80 12.67 4.04 8.04
C CYS A 80 13.78 4.55 7.12
N ARG A 81 14.62 5.45 7.64
CA ARG A 81 15.80 5.93 6.93
C ARG A 81 16.98 4.99 7.13
N ASP A 82 17.53 4.49 6.03
CA ASP A 82 18.85 3.86 5.97
C ASP A 82 19.93 4.93 6.18
N GLN A 83 20.76 4.75 7.19
CA GLN A 83 21.81 5.70 7.54
C GLN A 83 23.10 5.50 6.72
N GLU A 84 23.25 4.33 6.09
CA GLU A 84 24.42 4.00 5.27
C GLU A 84 24.23 4.44 3.80
N GLU A 85 22.99 4.66 3.37
CA GLU A 85 22.68 5.18 2.04
C GLU A 85 23.06 6.66 1.91
N LEU A 86 24.04 6.93 1.03
CA LEU A 86 24.57 8.27 0.78
C LEU A 86 23.61 9.14 -0.02
N ASN A 87 22.80 8.55 -0.89
CA ASN A 87 21.79 9.28 -1.66
C ASN A 87 20.53 9.50 -0.81
N PRO A 88 20.24 10.75 -0.38
CA PRO A 88 19.09 11.00 0.50
C PRO A 88 17.75 10.63 -0.14
N ASN A 89 17.64 10.61 -1.47
CA ASN A 89 16.41 10.24 -2.18
C ASN A 89 16.16 8.72 -2.21
N ALA A 90 17.19 7.90 -1.96
CA ALA A 90 17.10 6.44 -1.93
C ALA A 90 17.10 5.86 -0.49
N ALA A 91 17.34 6.72 0.51
CA ALA A 91 17.56 6.29 1.89
C ALA A 91 16.29 5.82 2.61
N TRP A 92 15.09 6.05 2.08
CA TRP A 92 13.83 5.72 2.78
C TRP A 92 13.26 4.39 2.33
N ARG A 93 12.96 3.50 3.28
CA ARG A 93 12.34 2.19 3.03
C ARG A 93 11.07 2.00 3.84
N LEU A 94 10.07 1.33 3.27
CA LEU A 94 8.83 1.00 3.95
C LEU A 94 9.08 -0.07 5.02
N LEU A 95 8.90 0.31 6.28
CA LEU A 95 9.02 -0.56 7.44
C LEU A 95 7.67 -1.19 7.80
N ASP A 96 6.58 -0.45 7.70
CA ASP A 96 5.25 -0.99 8.00
C ASP A 96 4.14 -0.21 7.30
N ILE A 97 3.00 -0.84 7.12
CA ILE A 97 1.83 -0.28 6.45
C ILE A 97 0.56 -0.72 7.17
N SER A 98 -0.31 0.24 7.42
CA SER A 98 -1.70 0.01 7.83
C SER A 98 -2.64 0.75 6.87
N ALA A 99 -3.82 0.19 6.65
CA ALA A 99 -4.82 0.77 5.79
C ALA A 99 -6.22 0.50 6.33
N SER A 100 -7.12 1.47 6.19
CA SER A 100 -8.55 1.28 6.43
C SER A 100 -9.35 1.85 5.26
N SER A 101 -10.44 1.17 4.92
CA SER A 101 -11.39 1.69 3.93
C SER A 101 -12.46 2.52 4.64
N THR A 102 -12.86 3.61 4.00
CA THR A 102 -14.13 4.27 4.30
C THR A 102 -15.04 4.08 3.09
N GLU A 103 -16.17 3.39 3.28
CA GLU A 103 -17.18 3.32 2.23
C GLU A 103 -17.84 4.69 2.10
N GLN A 104 -17.73 5.30 0.92
CA GLN A 104 -18.41 6.54 0.62
C GLN A 104 -19.88 6.20 0.37
N ILE A 105 -20.73 6.38 1.38
CA ILE A 105 -22.19 6.35 1.21
C ILE A 105 -22.55 7.61 0.43
N LEU A 106 -22.87 7.46 -0.86
CA LEU A 106 -23.46 8.51 -1.70
C LEU A 106 -24.97 8.58 -1.48
#